data_AF-A0A7S0HS41-F1
#
_entry.id   AF-A0A7S0HS41-F1
#
_cell.length_a   1.000
_cell.length_b   1.000
_cell.length_c   1.000
_cell.angle_alpha   90.00
_cell.angle_beta   90.00
_cell.angle_gamma   90.00
#
_symmetry.space_group_name_H-M   'P 1'
#
loop_
_entity.id
_entity.type
_entity.pdbx_description
1 polymer ?
#
loop_
_entity_poly.entity_id
_entity_poly.type
_entity_poly.pdbx_seq_one_letter_code
_entity_poly.pdbx_strand_id
1 'polypeptide(L)'
;GWSRALMSHHAEENCSHMTTKEIKEELDKLNISHEGCLERSEIVRLYQEVQQKSCKDRGQGSEGKSRNQQSDSDGSGDVFKFLNNSMDFIGQGMNRLLTSVNQKFDVLDNKLKGLEDKKSEVKEMLNKEPKTALGRLQQLKTSAAVREFEDALQDTIRDSQEQRTHIKNELQQAKPSPPQ
;
A
#
# COMPACT_ATOMS: atom_id res chain seq x y z
N GLY A 1 20.40 -2.97 12.76
CA GLY A 1 19.03 -3.43 12.42
C GLY A 1 18.39 -4.08 13.62
N TRP A 2 17.77 -3.29 14.48
CA TRP A 2 16.75 -3.65 15.48
C TRP A 2 15.81 -2.42 15.51
N SER A 3 14.55 -2.52 15.96
CA SER A 3 13.70 -1.35 16.34
C SER A 3 12.56 -0.84 15.44
N ARG A 4 12.07 -1.55 14.39
CA ARG A 4 10.69 -1.31 13.90
C ARG A 4 9.71 -2.37 14.43
N ALA A 5 10.08 -3.65 14.32
CA ALA A 5 9.36 -4.73 15.01
C ALA A 5 9.46 -4.60 16.54
N LEU A 6 10.61 -4.14 17.05
CA LEU A 6 10.83 -3.99 18.50
C LEU A 6 10.04 -2.84 19.12
N MET A 7 9.83 -1.71 18.42
CA MET A 7 8.95 -0.64 18.94
C MET A 7 7.47 -1.01 18.85
N SER A 8 7.06 -1.80 17.85
CA SER A 8 5.69 -2.35 17.79
C SER A 8 5.44 -3.33 18.95
N HIS A 9 6.41 -4.20 19.25
CA HIS A 9 6.32 -5.11 20.38
C HIS A 9 6.30 -4.38 21.73
N HIS A 10 7.12 -3.34 21.90
CA HIS A 10 7.16 -2.56 23.15
C HIS A 10 5.90 -1.70 23.36
N ALA A 11 5.24 -1.27 22.27
CA ALA A 11 3.97 -0.56 22.33
C ALA A 11 2.81 -1.49 22.71
N GLU A 12 2.81 -2.76 22.28
CA GLU A 12 1.77 -3.70 22.71
C GLU A 12 1.83 -4.05 24.20
N GLU A 13 3.03 -4.08 24.81
CA GLU A 13 3.19 -4.42 26.24
C GLU A 13 2.45 -3.46 27.17
N ASN A 14 2.46 -2.15 26.89
CA ASN A 14 1.84 -1.13 27.74
C ASN A 14 0.30 -1.04 27.61
N CYS A 15 -0.29 -1.63 26.57
CA CYS A 15 -1.74 -1.66 26.34
C CYS A 15 -2.30 -3.08 26.24
N SER A 16 -1.52 -4.07 26.69
CA SER A 16 -1.84 -5.50 26.64
C SER A 16 -3.14 -5.85 27.38
N HIS A 17 -3.53 -5.03 28.37
CA HIS A 17 -4.75 -5.20 29.17
C HIS A 17 -6.01 -4.57 28.54
N MET A 18 -5.89 -3.79 27.46
CA MET A 18 -7.02 -3.10 26.83
C MET A 18 -7.37 -3.71 25.47
N THR A 19 -8.66 -3.88 25.21
CA THR A 19 -9.19 -4.27 23.92
C THR A 19 -9.10 -3.11 22.91
N THR A 20 -9.13 -3.43 21.60
CA THR A 20 -9.02 -2.39 20.56
C THR A 20 -10.20 -1.42 20.63
N LYS A 21 -11.36 -1.91 21.09
CA LYS A 21 -12.57 -1.11 21.28
C LYS A 21 -12.37 -0.07 22.38
N GLU A 22 -11.86 -0.48 23.54
CA GLU A 22 -11.58 0.44 24.67
C GLU A 22 -10.56 1.51 24.29
N ILE A 23 -9.52 1.15 23.53
CA ILE A 23 -8.52 2.12 23.08
C ILE A 23 -9.13 3.15 22.10
N LYS A 24 -10.02 2.72 21.20
CA LYS A 24 -10.74 3.64 20.30
C LYS A 24 -11.67 4.55 21.07
N GLU A 25 -12.43 4.02 22.04
CA GLU A 25 -13.31 4.82 22.90
C GLU A 25 -12.53 5.89 23.67
N GLU A 26 -11.31 5.58 24.14
CA GLU A 26 -10.43 6.58 24.78
C GLU A 26 -9.90 7.64 23.80
N LEU A 27 -9.57 7.26 22.57
CA LEU A 27 -9.17 8.22 21.51
C LEU A 27 -10.34 9.15 21.14
N ASP A 28 -11.56 8.61 21.06
CA ASP A 28 -12.78 9.37 20.78
C ASP A 28 -13.08 10.37 21.92
N LYS A 29 -12.92 9.97 23.19
CA LYS A 29 -13.04 10.88 24.35
C LYS A 29 -12.03 12.04 24.29
N LEU A 30 -10.86 11.80 23.71
CA LEU A 30 -9.81 12.80 23.53
C LEU A 30 -9.95 13.59 22.21
N ASN A 31 -11.02 13.34 21.45
CA ASN A 31 -11.31 13.97 20.17
C ASN A 31 -10.17 13.80 19.14
N ILE A 32 -9.47 12.67 19.21
CA ILE A 32 -8.38 12.30 18.30
C ILE A 32 -8.94 11.42 17.18
N SER A 33 -8.85 11.89 15.94
CA SER A 33 -9.24 11.06 14.79
C SER A 33 -8.29 9.88 14.63
N HIS A 34 -8.90 8.71 14.45
CA HIS A 34 -8.23 7.45 14.19
C HIS A 34 -8.71 6.83 12.86
N GLU A 35 -9.43 7.60 12.03
CA GLU A 35 -9.77 7.23 10.66
C GLU A 35 -8.48 7.05 9.83
N GLY A 36 -8.24 5.83 9.36
CA GLY A 36 -7.04 5.46 8.61
C GLY A 36 -6.10 4.50 9.34
N CYS A 37 -6.33 4.20 10.62
CA CYS A 37 -5.63 3.11 11.30
C CYS A 37 -6.33 1.78 11.01
N LEU A 38 -5.69 0.92 10.21
CA LEU A 38 -6.25 -0.36 9.78
C LEU A 38 -5.84 -1.50 10.71
N GLU A 39 -4.70 -1.37 11.38
CA GLU A 39 -4.17 -2.37 12.30
C GLU A 39 -4.26 -1.93 13.76
N ARG A 40 -4.44 -2.90 14.67
CA ARG A 40 -4.47 -2.66 16.13
C ARG A 40 -3.18 -1.98 16.61
N SER A 41 -2.03 -2.39 16.08
CA SER A 41 -0.71 -1.83 16.38
C SER A 41 -0.64 -0.33 16.09
N GLU A 42 -1.29 0.13 15.01
CA GLU A 42 -1.36 1.54 14.62
C GLU A 42 -2.22 2.35 15.59
N ILE A 43 -3.36 1.79 16.00
CA ILE A 43 -4.28 2.39 16.98
C ILE A 43 -3.62 2.51 18.36
N VAL A 44 -2.94 1.45 18.81
CA VAL A 44 -2.20 1.43 20.08
C VAL A 44 -1.08 2.47 20.08
N ARG A 45 -0.32 2.56 18.97
CA ARG A 45 0.74 3.55 18.82
C ARG A 45 0.21 4.98 18.89
N LEU A 46 -0.90 5.27 18.22
CA LEU A 46 -1.55 6.58 18.24
C LEU A 46 -1.99 6.95 19.67
N TYR A 47 -2.62 6.01 20.37
CA TYR A 47 -3.06 6.20 21.76
C TYR A 47 -1.89 6.54 22.70
N GLN A 48 -0.78 5.82 22.60
CA GLN A 48 0.41 6.09 23.42
C GLN A 48 1.05 7.43 23.11
N GLU A 49 1.09 7.82 21.83
CA GLU A 49 1.63 9.12 21.43
C GLU A 49 0.82 10.27 22.03
N VAL A 50 -0.50 10.13 22.10
CA VAL A 50 -1.41 11.11 22.72
C VAL A 50 -1.21 11.16 24.24
N GLN A 51 -1.11 10.00 24.90
CA GLN A 51 -0.87 9.94 26.36
C GLN A 51 0.46 10.61 26.76
N GLN A 52 1.52 10.37 25.98
CA GLN A 52 2.82 11.02 26.24
C GLN A 52 2.79 12.54 26.04
N LYS A 53 2.00 13.04 25.09
CA LYS A 53 1.79 14.49 24.89
C LYS A 53 1.00 15.09 26.06
N SER A 54 -0.04 14.40 26.54
CA SER A 54 -0.85 14.88 27.68
C SER A 54 -0.07 14.93 29.01
N CYS A 55 0.86 14.00 29.24
CA CYS A 55 1.74 14.03 30.43
C CYS A 55 2.78 15.17 30.39
N LYS A 56 3.20 15.64 29.21
CA LYS A 56 4.17 16.74 29.10
C LYS A 56 3.55 18.11 29.39
N ASP A 57 2.30 18.33 29.02
CA ASP A 57 1.61 19.61 29.29
C ASP A 57 1.11 19.75 30.74
N ARG A 58 1.05 18.66 31.52
CA ARG A 58 0.69 18.72 32.95
C ARG A 58 1.90 18.83 33.90
N GLY A 59 3.12 18.90 33.39
CA GLY A 59 4.36 18.91 34.19
C GLY A 59 4.87 20.29 34.65
N GLN A 60 4.23 21.40 34.25
CA GLN A 60 4.59 22.75 34.73
C GLN A 60 3.56 23.24 35.75
N GLY A 61 3.63 22.70 36.95
CA GLY A 61 2.78 23.15 38.05
C GLY A 61 3.13 22.47 39.34
N SER A 62 4.35 22.65 39.86
CA SER A 62 4.63 22.40 41.27
C SER A 62 5.84 23.20 41.76
N GLU A 63 5.51 24.14 42.64
CA GLU A 63 6.24 24.48 43.86
C GLU A 63 7.53 25.30 43.72
N GLY A 64 7.32 26.61 43.57
CA GLY A 64 8.22 27.62 44.10
C GLY A 64 8.28 27.52 45.63
N LYS A 65 9.25 26.78 46.16
CA LYS A 65 9.79 26.97 47.52
C LYS A 65 11.15 26.29 47.65
N SER A 66 12.22 27.08 47.55
CA SER A 66 13.30 27.04 48.55
C SER A 66 14.33 28.16 48.35
N ARG A 67 14.39 28.98 49.39
CA ARG A 67 15.58 29.58 50.01
C ARG A 67 16.41 30.58 49.21
N ASN A 68 16.33 31.82 49.71
CA ASN A 68 17.45 32.75 49.92
C ASN A 68 18.82 32.08 49.87
N GLN A 69 19.64 32.48 48.91
CA GLN A 69 21.05 32.84 49.15
C GLN A 69 21.36 34.10 48.34
N GLN A 70 21.63 35.20 49.06
CA GLN A 70 22.49 36.26 48.57
C GLN A 70 23.88 35.67 48.35
N SER A 71 24.50 35.91 47.19
CA SER A 71 25.57 36.91 47.07
C SER A 71 26.37 36.77 45.77
N ASP A 72 26.67 37.94 45.23
CA ASP A 72 27.85 38.31 44.44
C ASP A 72 27.99 37.81 43.00
N SER A 73 27.43 38.62 42.09
CA SER A 73 28.15 39.22 40.96
C SER A 73 29.32 38.41 40.37
N ASP A 74 29.00 37.49 39.47
CA ASP A 74 29.72 37.40 38.18
C ASP A 74 28.78 36.82 37.09
N GLY A 75 27.72 37.58 36.77
CA GLY A 75 26.62 37.15 35.89
C GLY A 75 27.00 36.82 34.45
N SER A 76 28.25 37.04 34.07
CA SER A 76 28.80 36.66 32.76
C SER A 76 29.05 35.15 32.66
N GLY A 77 29.62 34.53 33.70
CA GLY A 77 30.03 33.12 33.67
C GLY A 77 28.87 32.12 33.59
N ASP A 78 27.73 32.45 34.21
CA ASP A 78 26.54 31.59 34.19
C ASP A 78 25.80 31.64 32.86
N VAL A 79 25.80 32.81 32.19
CA VAL A 79 25.27 32.93 30.82
C VAL A 79 26.13 32.14 29.84
N PHE A 80 27.46 32.20 29.94
CA PHE A 80 28.34 31.40 29.10
C PHE A 80 28.17 29.89 29.32
N LYS A 81 28.00 29.43 30.57
CA LYS A 81 27.71 28.02 30.86
C LYS A 81 26.35 27.59 30.30
N PHE A 82 25.33 28.43 30.44
CA PHE A 82 24.00 28.16 29.87
C PHE A 82 24.06 28.05 28.34
N LEU A 83 24.75 28.98 27.68
CA LEU A 83 24.93 28.97 26.22
C LEU A 83 25.72 27.73 25.77
N ASN A 84 26.76 27.34 26.50
CA ASN A 84 27.54 26.15 26.19
C ASN A 84 26.69 24.87 26.31
N ASN A 85 25.94 24.72 27.41
CA ASN A 85 25.03 23.58 27.60
C ASN A 85 23.92 23.55 26.54
N SER A 86 23.43 24.72 26.13
CA SER A 86 22.43 24.84 25.06
C SER A 86 23.00 24.43 23.71
N MET A 87 24.24 24.81 23.40
CA MET A 87 24.93 24.43 22.17
C MET A 87 25.18 22.92 22.11
N ASP A 88 25.57 22.30 23.23
CA ASP A 88 25.73 20.85 23.33
C ASP A 88 24.39 20.12 23.13
N PHE A 89 23.32 20.62 23.73
CA PHE A 89 21.98 20.06 23.57
C PHE A 89 21.50 20.14 22.11
N ILE A 90 21.70 21.29 21.46
CA ILE A 90 21.38 21.48 20.05
C ILE A 90 22.23 20.55 19.17
N GLY A 91 23.53 20.45 19.41
CA GLY A 91 24.44 19.58 18.67
C GLY A 91 24.05 18.11 18.77
N GLN A 92 23.69 17.64 19.98
CA GLN A 92 23.15 16.30 20.17
C GLN A 92 21.82 16.10 19.46
N GLY A 93 20.92 17.09 19.50
CA GLY A 93 19.65 17.06 18.79
C GLY A 93 19.83 16.93 17.28
N MET A 94 20.72 17.74 16.70
CA MET A 94 21.04 17.70 15.27
C MET A 94 21.68 16.37 14.85
N ASN A 95 22.59 15.82 15.65
CA ASN A 95 23.21 14.52 15.36
C ASN A 95 22.18 13.37 15.39
N ARG A 96 21.25 13.39 16.35
CA ARG A 96 20.14 12.41 16.40
C ARG A 96 19.22 12.55 15.20
N LEU A 97 18.91 13.78 14.79
CA LEU A 97 18.09 14.05 13.62
C LEU A 97 18.77 13.56 12.33
N LEU A 98 20.04 13.91 12.13
CA LEU A 98 20.82 13.49 10.96
C LEU A 98 20.88 11.96 10.87
N THR A 99 21.14 11.29 11.99
CA THR A 99 21.16 9.81 12.06
C THR A 99 19.80 9.23 11.69
N SER A 100 18.71 9.79 12.23
CA SER A 100 17.34 9.35 11.94
C SER A 100 16.97 9.54 10.47
N VAL A 101 17.38 10.67 9.87
CA VAL A 101 17.15 10.97 8.45
C VAL A 101 17.93 10.00 7.57
N ASN A 102 19.20 9.75 7.84
CA ASN A 102 20.02 8.81 7.07
C ASN A 102 19.44 7.39 7.13
N GLN A 103 19.03 6.92 8.31
CA GLN A 103 18.37 5.62 8.44
C GLN A 103 17.08 5.52 7.63
N LYS A 104 16.31 6.61 7.51
CA LYS A 104 15.10 6.64 6.67
C LYS A 104 15.44 6.58 5.19
N PHE A 105 16.51 7.25 4.74
CA PHE A 105 17.00 7.13 3.37
C PHE A 105 17.44 5.71 3.05
N ASP A 106 18.20 5.05 3.93
CA ASP A 106 18.61 3.66 3.75
C ASP A 106 17.41 2.71 3.57
N VAL A 107 16.34 2.92 4.35
CA VAL A 107 15.11 2.12 4.23
C VAL A 107 14.40 2.38 2.90
N LEU A 108 14.38 3.63 2.43
CA LEU A 108 13.78 3.98 1.14
C LEU A 108 14.57 3.40 -0.02
N ASP A 109 15.90 3.46 0.01
CA ASP A 109 16.76 2.90 -1.03
C ASP A 109 16.59 1.38 -1.13
N ASN A 110 16.53 0.67 0.00
CA ASN A 110 16.27 -0.77 0.02
C ASN A 110 14.88 -1.11 -0.53
N LYS A 111 13.86 -0.30 -0.23
CA LYS A 111 12.51 -0.49 -0.78
C LYS A 111 12.47 -0.23 -2.28
N LEU A 112 13.15 0.81 -2.76
CA LEU A 112 13.24 1.16 -4.17
C LEU A 112 13.88 0.01 -4.95
N LYS A 113 15.02 -0.48 -4.46
CA LYS A 113 15.70 -1.65 -5.04
C LYS A 113 14.78 -2.88 -5.10
N GLY A 114 14.08 -3.20 -4.00
CA GLY A 114 13.14 -4.32 -3.98
C GLY A 114 11.95 -4.17 -4.93
N LEU A 115 11.51 -2.93 -5.22
CA LEU A 115 10.49 -2.67 -6.23
C LEU A 115 11.04 -2.83 -7.66
N GLU A 116 12.29 -2.44 -7.91
CA GLU A 116 12.95 -2.64 -9.20
C GLU A 116 13.15 -4.14 -9.52
N ASP A 117 13.51 -4.93 -8.51
CA ASP A 117 13.63 -6.38 -8.62
C ASP A 117 12.26 -7.01 -8.97
N LYS A 118 11.21 -6.68 -8.22
CA LYS A 118 9.83 -7.15 -8.49
C LYS A 118 9.32 -6.72 -9.85
N LYS A 119 9.61 -5.49 -10.28
CA LYS A 119 9.26 -5.00 -11.62
C LYS A 119 9.93 -5.86 -12.69
N SER A 120 11.18 -6.25 -12.47
CA SER A 120 11.93 -7.10 -13.41
C SER A 120 11.35 -8.52 -13.45
N GLU A 121 11.01 -9.09 -12.29
CA GLU A 121 10.33 -10.40 -12.17
C GLU A 121 8.98 -10.41 -12.90
N VAL A 122 8.11 -9.42 -12.65
CA VAL A 122 6.81 -9.31 -13.32
C VAL A 122 6.98 -9.15 -14.83
N LYS A 123 7.96 -8.36 -15.28
CA LYS A 123 8.28 -8.22 -16.71
C LYS A 123 8.74 -9.54 -17.32
N GLU A 124 9.51 -10.34 -16.60
CA GLU A 124 9.94 -11.67 -17.05
C GLU A 124 8.76 -12.65 -17.13
N MET A 125 7.89 -12.68 -16.11
CA MET A 125 6.66 -13.49 -16.11
C MET A 125 5.75 -13.12 -17.28
N LEU A 126 5.53 -11.82 -17.50
CA LEU A 126 4.76 -11.32 -18.64
C LEU A 126 5.39 -11.65 -20.00
N ASN A 127 6.70 -11.90 -20.09
CA ASN A 127 7.31 -12.36 -21.33
C ASN A 127 7.22 -13.89 -21.52
N LYS A 128 7.00 -14.64 -20.44
CA LYS A 128 6.89 -16.12 -20.45
C LYS A 128 5.44 -16.61 -20.53
N GLU A 129 4.50 -16.02 -19.80
CA GLU A 129 3.09 -16.45 -19.72
C GLU A 129 2.25 -16.28 -21.01
N PRO A 130 2.43 -15.25 -21.87
CA PRO A 130 1.67 -15.13 -23.11
C PRO A 130 2.00 -16.27 -24.08
N LYS A 131 3.22 -16.82 -24.02
CA LYS A 131 3.63 -17.92 -24.90
C LYS A 131 2.91 -19.24 -24.59
N THR A 132 2.37 -19.41 -23.38
CA THR A 132 1.62 -20.61 -23.02
C THR A 132 0.14 -20.49 -23.31
N ALA A 133 -0.54 -19.39 -22.97
CA ALA A 133 -1.99 -19.30 -23.20
C ALA A 133 -2.31 -18.91 -24.66
N LEU A 134 -1.70 -17.84 -25.17
CA LEU A 134 -1.88 -17.39 -26.55
C LEU A 134 -1.31 -18.42 -27.53
N GLY A 135 -0.14 -19.00 -27.20
CA GLY A 135 0.47 -20.07 -28.00
C GLY A 135 -0.38 -21.33 -28.07
N ARG A 136 -0.98 -21.78 -26.94
CA ARG A 136 -1.93 -22.90 -26.95
C ARG A 136 -3.20 -22.57 -27.72
N LEU A 137 -3.74 -21.36 -27.60
CA LEU A 137 -4.91 -20.90 -28.37
C LEU A 137 -4.61 -20.86 -29.88
N GLN A 138 -3.43 -20.40 -30.26
CA GLN A 138 -3.00 -20.34 -31.65
C GLN A 138 -2.74 -21.74 -32.22
N GLN A 139 -2.19 -22.66 -31.42
CA GLN A 139 -2.07 -24.09 -31.78
C GLN A 139 -3.42 -24.79 -31.88
N LEU A 140 -4.37 -24.46 -30.99
CA LEU A 140 -5.75 -24.97 -31.06
C LEU A 140 -6.44 -24.49 -32.34
N LYS A 141 -6.28 -23.22 -32.72
CA LYS A 141 -6.82 -22.67 -33.96
C LYS A 141 -6.23 -23.33 -35.21
N THR A 142 -4.97 -23.77 -35.16
CA THR A 142 -4.32 -24.48 -36.29
C THR A 142 -4.47 -26.00 -36.22
N SER A 143 -5.14 -26.53 -35.20
CA SER A 143 -5.43 -27.95 -35.03
C SER A 143 -6.18 -28.51 -36.24
N ALA A 144 -5.87 -29.76 -36.61
CA ALA A 144 -6.56 -30.47 -37.67
C ALA A 144 -8.07 -30.55 -37.40
N ALA A 145 -8.48 -30.79 -36.14
CA ALA A 145 -9.88 -30.90 -35.77
C ALA A 145 -10.68 -29.60 -35.97
N VAL A 146 -10.05 -28.43 -35.77
CA VAL A 146 -10.72 -27.13 -35.99
C VAL A 146 -10.87 -26.85 -37.48
N ARG A 147 -9.85 -27.20 -38.29
CA ARG A 147 -9.92 -27.10 -39.75
C ARG A 147 -10.95 -28.05 -40.35
N GLU A 148 -10.98 -29.31 -39.91
CA GLU A 148 -11.98 -30.29 -40.36
C GLU A 148 -13.42 -29.82 -40.04
N PHE A 149 -13.63 -29.20 -38.87
CA PHE A 149 -14.92 -28.61 -38.53
C PHE A 149 -15.26 -27.39 -39.40
N GLU A 150 -14.29 -26.49 -39.64
CA GLU A 150 -14.47 -25.34 -40.54
C GLU A 150 -14.80 -25.79 -41.97
N ASP A 151 -14.11 -26.80 -42.49
CA ASP A 151 -14.35 -27.37 -43.81
C ASP A 151 -15.76 -28.00 -43.90
N ALA A 152 -16.14 -28.81 -42.91
CA ALA A 152 -17.48 -29.42 -42.86
C ALA A 152 -18.61 -28.36 -42.77
N LEU A 153 -18.36 -27.26 -42.06
CA LEU A 153 -19.30 -26.14 -41.97
C LEU A 153 -19.44 -25.42 -43.31
N GLN A 154 -18.33 -25.17 -44.01
CA GLN A 154 -18.34 -24.55 -45.34
C GLN A 154 -19.06 -25.43 -46.36
N ASP A 155 -18.83 -26.74 -46.33
CA ASP A 155 -19.52 -27.70 -47.21
C ASP A 155 -21.04 -27.68 -46.94
N THR A 156 -21.45 -27.71 -45.67
CA THR A 156 -22.88 -27.64 -45.30
C THR A 156 -23.53 -26.33 -45.77
N ILE A 157 -22.83 -25.20 -45.67
CA ILE A 157 -23.31 -23.90 -46.15
C ILE A 157 -23.47 -23.92 -47.67
N ARG A 158 -22.49 -24.48 -48.40
CA ARG A 158 -22.55 -24.60 -49.86
C ARG A 158 -23.74 -25.44 -50.29
N ASP A 159 -23.92 -26.61 -49.70
CA ASP A 159 -25.03 -27.52 -50.01
C ASP A 159 -26.39 -26.84 -49.76
N SER A 160 -26.51 -26.09 -48.66
CA SER A 160 -27.71 -25.32 -48.35
C SER A 160 -27.99 -24.21 -49.37
N GLN A 161 -26.96 -23.53 -49.87
CA GLN A 161 -27.09 -22.51 -50.91
C GLN A 161 -27.51 -23.11 -52.27
N GLU A 162 -26.97 -24.28 -52.62
CA GLU A 162 -27.34 -25.02 -53.82
C GLU A 162 -28.80 -25.47 -53.76
N GLN A 163 -29.23 -26.05 -52.64
CA GLN A 163 -30.63 -26.42 -52.41
C GLN A 163 -31.57 -25.22 -52.51
N ARG A 164 -31.22 -24.09 -51.88
CA ARG A 164 -32.00 -22.85 -51.97
C ARG A 164 -32.12 -22.38 -53.43
N THR A 165 -31.04 -22.48 -54.20
CA THR A 165 -31.04 -22.09 -55.61
C THR A 165 -31.93 -23.02 -56.44
N HIS A 166 -31.86 -24.33 -56.19
CA HIS A 166 -32.71 -25.33 -56.84
C HIS A 166 -34.20 -25.05 -56.59
N ILE A 167 -34.60 -24.90 -55.32
CA ILE A 167 -35.99 -24.60 -54.94
C ILE A 167 -36.47 -23.30 -55.59
N LYS A 168 -35.62 -22.27 -55.63
CA LYS A 168 -35.96 -20.99 -56.28
C LYS A 168 -36.23 -21.17 -57.78
N ASN A 169 -35.44 -22.00 -58.47
CA ASN A 169 -35.62 -22.28 -59.89
C ASN A 169 -36.90 -23.09 -60.15
N GLU A 170 -37.19 -24.11 -59.33
CA GLU A 170 -38.44 -24.88 -59.41
C GLU A 170 -39.66 -23.99 -59.20
N LEU A 171 -39.63 -23.08 -58.22
CA LEU A 171 -40.71 -22.11 -57.98
C LEU A 171 -40.91 -21.14 -59.14
N GLN A 172 -39.85 -20.77 -59.87
CA GLN A 172 -39.98 -19.92 -61.06
C GLN A 172 -40.60 -20.68 -62.23
N GLN A 173 -40.26 -21.95 -62.41
CA GLN A 173 -40.85 -22.80 -63.45
C GLN A 173 -42.29 -23.18 -63.14
N ALA A 174 -42.66 -23.28 -61.87
CA ALA A 174 -44.02 -23.58 -61.42
C ALA A 174 -44.98 -22.38 -61.49
N LYS A 175 -44.53 -21.17 -61.91
CA LYS A 175 -45.44 -20.04 -62.09
C LYS A 175 -46.40 -20.30 -63.27
N PRO A 176 -47.72 -20.32 -63.04
CA PRO A 176 -48.67 -20.50 -64.13
C PRO A 176 -48.60 -19.29 -65.08
N SER A 177 -48.67 -19.57 -66.38
CA SER A 177 -48.80 -18.54 -67.42
C SER A 177 -49.96 -17.61 -67.07
N PRO A 178 -49.81 -16.28 -67.24
CA PRO A 178 -50.89 -15.34 -66.94
C PRO A 178 -52.12 -15.69 -67.79
N PRO A 179 -53.34 -15.59 -67.22
CA PRO A 179 -54.56 -15.88 -67.96
C PRO A 179 -54.68 -14.91 -69.14
N GLN A 180 -54.94 -15.47 -70.33
CA GLN A 180 -55.22 -14.73 -71.56
C GLN A 180 -56.56 -13.98 -71.48
#